data_AF-A0A815NI09-F1
#
_entry.id   AF-A0A815NI09-F1
#
_cell.length_a   1.000
_cell.length_b   1.000
_cell.length_c   1.000
_cell.angle_alpha   90.00
_cell.angle_beta   90.00
_cell.angle_gamma   90.00
#
_symmetry.space_group_name_H-M   'P 1'
#
loop_
_entity.id
_entity.type
_entity.pdbx_description
1 polymer ?
#
loop_
_entity_poly.entity_id
_entity_poly.type
_entity_poly.pdbx_seq_one_letter_code
_entity_poly.pdbx_strand_id
1 'polypeptide(L)'
;EGTSPELKIKFAKEVLEITSWTGRLYYNGFSSLLGTGMNVHLKENGFLRSVFNLDDLEAEDGQKAKGNRFERQQANKAAFKSRTQALKKIRANKATRTQQEE
;
A
#
# COMPACT_ATOMS: atom_id res chain seq x y z
N GLU A 1 8.54 12.22 -17.61
CA GLU A 1 9.20 11.16 -16.83
C GLU A 1 8.16 10.25 -16.22
N GLY A 2 8.25 8.94 -16.46
CA GLY A 2 7.27 7.97 -15.98
C GLY A 2 7.55 7.61 -14.52
N THR A 3 6.74 8.15 -13.60
CA THR A 3 6.78 7.72 -12.20
C THR A 3 6.48 6.23 -12.11
N SER A 4 7.35 5.50 -11.41
CA SER A 4 7.16 4.07 -11.18
C SER A 4 5.90 3.85 -10.34
N PRO A 5 5.08 2.83 -10.65
CA PRO A 5 3.85 2.54 -9.93
C PRO A 5 4.18 2.11 -8.50
N GLU A 6 3.86 2.93 -7.52
CA GLU A 6 3.95 2.56 -6.10
C GLU A 6 2.84 1.55 -5.80
N LEU A 7 3.20 0.27 -5.65
CA LEU A 7 2.29 -0.82 -5.35
C LEU A 7 2.52 -1.31 -3.93
N LYS A 8 1.49 -1.24 -3.09
CA LYS A 8 1.51 -1.75 -1.71
C LYS A 8 0.67 -3.00 -1.59
N ILE A 9 1.32 -4.14 -1.41
CA ILE A 9 0.67 -5.44 -1.22
C ILE A 9 0.72 -5.81 0.25
N LYS A 10 -0.44 -5.97 0.87
CA LYS A 10 -0.54 -6.42 2.26
C LYS A 10 -0.64 -7.94 2.28
N PHE A 11 0.28 -8.60 2.96
CA PHE A 11 0.25 -10.04 3.16
C PHE A 11 0.49 -10.34 4.64
N ALA A 12 -0.40 -11.12 5.24
CA ALA A 12 -0.40 -11.40 6.68
C ALA A 12 -0.28 -10.11 7.55
N LYS A 13 0.88 -9.90 8.20
CA LYS A 13 1.18 -8.74 9.06
C LYS A 13 2.16 -7.75 8.41
N GLU A 14 2.65 -8.05 7.22
CA GLU A 14 3.67 -7.29 6.50
C GLU A 14 3.07 -6.58 5.29
N VAL A 15 3.78 -5.57 4.80
CA VAL A 15 3.42 -4.84 3.59
C VAL A 15 4.64 -4.83 2.69
N LEU A 16 4.50 -5.43 1.50
CA LEU A 16 5.49 -5.32 0.43
C LEU A 16 5.22 -4.01 -0.32
N GLU A 17 6.20 -3.11 -0.30
CA GLU A 17 6.17 -1.87 -1.07
C GLU A 17 7.07 -2.02 -2.30
N ILE A 18 6.45 -2.05 -3.47
CA ILE A 18 7.15 -2.12 -4.75
C ILE A 18 7.20 -0.71 -5.33
N THR A 19 8.41 -0.19 -5.46
CA THR A 19 8.69 1.15 -5.99
C THR A 19 9.32 1.10 -7.38
N SER A 20 9.69 -0.08 -7.90
CA SER A 20 10.37 -0.25 -9.19
C SER A 20 9.53 -1.04 -10.21
N TRP A 21 9.73 -0.73 -11.49
CA TRP A 21 9.09 -1.46 -12.60
C TRP A 21 9.52 -2.93 -12.67
N THR A 22 10.80 -3.20 -12.40
CA THR A 22 11.34 -4.56 -12.33
C THR A 22 10.71 -5.35 -11.19
N GLY A 23 10.57 -4.75 -10.00
CA GLY A 23 9.87 -5.36 -8.88
C GLY A 23 8.42 -5.70 -9.23
N ARG A 24 7.73 -4.81 -9.95
CA ARG A 24 6.36 -5.05 -10.42
C ARG A 24 6.29 -6.21 -11.41
N LEU A 25 7.25 -6.29 -12.34
CA LEU A 25 7.32 -7.38 -13.31
C LEU A 25 7.52 -8.73 -12.61
N TYR A 26 8.47 -8.81 -11.67
CA TYR A 26 8.69 -10.02 -10.87
C TYR A 26 7.45 -10.41 -10.09
N TYR A 27 6.82 -9.46 -9.39
CA TYR A 27 5.60 -9.72 -8.64
C TYR A 27 4.48 -10.25 -9.53
N ASN A 28 4.24 -9.64 -10.69
CA ASN A 28 3.23 -10.11 -11.63
C ASN A 28 3.53 -11.55 -12.10
N GLY A 29 4.78 -11.84 -12.46
CA GLY A 29 5.21 -13.18 -12.86
C GLY A 29 4.98 -14.24 -11.78
N PHE A 30 5.45 -13.97 -10.56
CA PHE A 30 5.24 -14.87 -9.42
C PHE A 30 3.77 -14.99 -9.03
N SER A 31 2.99 -13.90 -9.08
CA SER A 31 1.55 -13.95 -8.78
C SER A 31 0.76 -14.77 -9.79
N SER A 32 1.17 -14.78 -11.05
CA SER A 32 0.57 -15.62 -12.10
C SER A 32 0.92 -17.09 -11.89
N LEU A 33 2.17 -17.37 -11.55
CA LEU A 33 2.67 -18.74 -11.34
C LEU A 33 2.12 -19.37 -10.04
N LEU A 34 2.16 -18.63 -8.94
CA LEU A 34 1.80 -19.12 -7.60
C LEU A 34 0.31 -18.90 -7.28
N GLY A 35 -0.36 -18.02 -8.03
CA GLY A 35 -1.78 -17.72 -7.86
C GLY A 35 -2.13 -17.32 -6.42
N THR A 36 -3.05 -18.07 -5.82
CA THR A 36 -3.51 -17.86 -4.43
C THR A 36 -2.42 -18.14 -3.39
N GLY A 37 -1.38 -18.91 -3.73
CA GLY A 37 -0.25 -19.24 -2.87
C GLY A 37 0.79 -18.12 -2.73
N MET A 38 0.66 -17.02 -3.49
CA MET A 38 1.63 -15.92 -3.49
C MET A 38 1.92 -15.37 -2.08
N ASN A 39 0.87 -15.17 -1.27
CA ASN A 39 1.01 -14.63 0.09
C ASN A 39 1.74 -15.60 1.04
N VAL A 40 1.59 -16.90 0.85
CA VAL A 40 2.28 -17.92 1.66
C VAL A 40 3.76 -17.91 1.33
N HIS A 41 4.10 -17.89 0.04
CA HIS A 41 5.49 -17.85 -0.39
C HIS A 41 6.19 -16.53 -0.04
N LEU A 42 5.50 -15.38 -0.08
CA LEU A 42 6.11 -14.12 0.42
C LEU A 42 6.49 -14.19 1.91
N LYS A 43 5.78 -15.01 2.69
CA LYS A 43 6.08 -15.22 4.11
C LYS A 43 7.17 -16.26 4.34
N GLU A 44 7.08 -17.42 3.68
CA GLU A 44 7.87 -18.60 4.04
C GLU A 44 9.05 -18.86 3.10
N ASN A 45 9.02 -18.32 1.87
CA ASN A 45 10.06 -18.58 0.88
C ASN A 45 11.21 -17.57 1.00
N GLY A 46 12.34 -18.00 1.56
CA GLY A 46 13.54 -17.17 1.71
C GLY A 46 14.08 -16.59 0.39
N PHE A 47 13.93 -17.30 -0.73
CA PHE A 47 14.29 -16.75 -2.04
C PHE A 47 13.40 -15.57 -2.42
N LEU A 48 12.07 -15.68 -2.30
CA LEU A 48 11.20 -14.55 -2.59
C LEU A 48 11.43 -13.38 -1.62
N ARG A 49 11.71 -13.67 -0.34
CA ARG A 49 12.08 -12.62 0.62
C ARG A 49 13.34 -11.88 0.18
N SER A 50 14.38 -12.59 -0.25
CA SER A 50 15.60 -11.98 -0.78
C SER A 50 15.36 -11.14 -2.05
N VAL A 51 14.55 -11.64 -2.99
CA VAL A 51 14.24 -10.93 -4.26
C VAL A 51 13.53 -9.61 -4.01
N PHE A 52 12.66 -9.57 -3.00
CA PHE A 52 11.91 -8.36 -2.64
C PHE A 52 12.56 -7.55 -1.51
N ASN A 53 13.77 -7.93 -1.06
CA ASN A 53 14.45 -7.33 0.10
C ASN A 53 13.54 -7.24 1.34
N LEU A 54 12.76 -8.29 1.58
CA LEU A 54 12.02 -8.46 2.82
C LEU A 54 12.98 -9.02 3.87
N ASP A 55 13.10 -8.36 5.03
CA ASP A 55 13.92 -8.83 6.14
C ASP A 55 13.49 -10.24 6.57
N ASP A 56 14.41 -11.10 7.01
CA ASP A 56 14.02 -12.43 7.48
C ASP A 56 13.11 -12.32 8.71
N LEU A 57 12.00 -13.07 8.70
CA LEU A 57 11.03 -13.09 9.79
C LEU A 57 11.69 -13.70 11.03
N GLU A 58 12.24 -12.87 11.90
CA GLU A 58 12.27 -13.20 13.32
C GLU A 58 10.81 -13.50 13.73
N ALA A 59 10.61 -14.70 14.26
CA ALA A 59 9.31 -15.26 14.59
C ALA A 59 8.63 -14.49 15.73
N GLU A 60 8.15 -13.27 15.45
CA GLU A 60 7.33 -12.51 16.37
C GLU A 60 5.89 -13.02 16.25
N ASP A 61 5.64 -14.07 17.04
CA ASP A 61 4.32 -14.58 17.43
C ASP A 61 3.51 -13.56 18.27
N GLY A 62 3.90 -12.28 18.28
CA GLY A 62 3.07 -11.18 18.72
C GLY A 62 1.92 -11.00 17.74
N GLN A 63 0.73 -11.50 18.08
CA GLN A 63 -0.51 -11.02 17.49
C GLN A 63 -0.50 -9.49 17.56
N LYS A 64 -0.25 -8.79 16.44
CA LYS A 64 -0.56 -7.36 16.34
C LYS A 64 -2.09 -7.29 16.41
N ALA A 65 -2.61 -7.33 17.63
CA ALA A 65 -4.02 -7.14 17.91
C ALA A 65 -4.42 -5.87 17.17
N LYS A 66 -5.47 -5.96 16.35
CA LYS A 66 -6.06 -4.76 15.75
C LYS A 66 -6.28 -3.81 16.92
N GLY A 67 -5.58 -2.67 16.93
CA GLY A 67 -5.70 -1.68 18.01
C GLY A 67 -7.17 -1.37 18.30
N ASN A 68 -7.45 -0.85 19.49
CA ASN A 68 -8.80 -0.63 19.98
C ASN A 68 -9.70 -0.04 18.88
N ARG A 69 -10.89 -0.63 18.65
CA ARG A 69 -11.83 -0.20 17.60
C ARG A 69 -12.04 1.30 17.60
N PHE A 70 -12.10 1.90 18.79
CA PHE A 70 -12.26 3.34 18.98
C PHE A 70 -11.07 4.14 18.42
N GLU A 71 -9.84 3.74 18.72
CA GLU A 71 -8.61 4.37 18.24
C GLU A 71 -8.53 4.34 16.71
N ARG A 72 -8.81 3.17 16.11
CA ARG A 72 -8.88 3.05 14.64
C ARG A 72 -9.94 3.96 14.04
N GLN A 73 -11.10 4.08 14.68
CA GLN A 73 -12.16 4.98 14.23
C GLN A 73 -11.72 6.44 14.30
N GLN A 74 -11.03 6.84 15.38
CA GLN A 74 -10.51 8.20 15.54
C GLN A 74 -9.46 8.53 14.47
N ALA A 75 -8.51 7.63 14.21
CA ALA A 75 -7.52 7.77 13.15
C ALA A 75 -8.17 7.92 11.77
N ASN A 76 -9.16 7.07 11.45
CA ASN A 76 -9.89 7.16 10.18
C ASN A 76 -10.68 8.48 10.05
N LYS A 77 -11.31 8.96 11.13
CA LYS A 77 -12.01 10.26 11.14
C LYS A 77 -11.05 11.43 10.90
N ALA A 78 -9.87 11.42 11.54
CA ALA A 78 -8.85 12.44 11.35
C ALA A 78 -8.34 12.45 9.89
N ALA A 79 -8.03 11.28 9.33
CA ALA A 79 -7.60 11.15 7.93
C ALA A 79 -8.68 11.63 6.95
N PHE A 80 -9.95 11.29 7.19
CA PHE A 80 -11.08 11.76 6.37
C PHE A 80 -11.24 13.28 6.42
N LYS A 81 -11.11 13.89 7.61
CA LYS A 81 -11.18 15.35 7.77
C LYS A 81 -10.07 16.05 6.99
N SER A 82 -8.83 15.57 7.11
CA SER A 82 -7.67 16.10 6.36
C SER A 82 -7.88 16.00 4.85
N ARG A 83 -8.27 14.82 4.35
CA ARG A 83 -8.56 14.61 2.92
C ARG A 83 -9.66 15.54 2.42
N THR A 84 -10.73 15.71 3.20
CA THR A 84 -11.84 16.61 2.84
C THR A 84 -11.37 18.05 2.72
N GLN A 85 -10.54 18.54 3.65
CA GLN A 85 -10.00 19.89 3.60
C GLN A 85 -9.09 20.12 2.39
N ALA A 86 -8.20 19.17 2.09
CA ALA A 86 -7.32 19.24 0.92
C ALA A 86 -8.14 19.26 -0.39
N LEU A 87 -9.13 18.38 -0.52
CA LEU A 87 -9.98 18.33 -1.72
C LEU A 87 -10.86 19.57 -1.89
N LYS A 88 -11.35 20.19 -0.81
CA LYS A 88 -12.12 21.43 -0.89
C LYS A 88 -11.32 22.54 -1.58
N LYS A 89 -10.03 22.69 -1.26
CA LYS A 89 -9.14 23.67 -1.91
C LYS A 89 -9.01 23.41 -3.41
N ILE A 90 -8.73 22.15 -3.78
CA ILE A 90 -8.59 21.74 -5.19
C ILE A 90 -9.89 22.02 -5.97
N ARG A 91 -11.05 21.69 -5.37
CA ARG A 91 -12.36 21.91 -5.99
C ARG A 91 -12.69 23.38 -6.16
N ALA A 92 -12.42 24.22 -5.15
CA ALA A 92 -12.61 25.66 -5.23
C ALA A 92 -11.78 26.27 -6.36
N ASN A 93 -10.49 25.92 -6.44
CA ASN A 93 -9.59 26.39 -7.50
C ASN A 93 -10.07 25.97 -8.90
N LYS A 94 -10.67 24.78 -9.03
CA LYS A 94 -11.24 24.32 -10.30
C LYS A 94 -12.45 25.17 -10.71
N ALA A 95 -13.35 25.46 -9.77
CA ALA A 95 -14.55 26.27 -10.04
C ALA A 95 -14.20 27.71 -10.46
N THR A 96 -13.21 28.33 -9.83
CA THR A 96 -12.75 29.68 -10.20
C THR A 96 -12.07 29.72 -11.57
N ARG A 97 -11.35 28.66 -11.94
CA ARG A 97 -10.66 28.57 -13.23
C ARG A 97 -11.65 28.42 -14.39
N THR A 98 -12.73 27.67 -14.20
CA THR A 98 -13.80 27.55 -15.20
C THR A 98 -14.53 28.87 -15.47
N GLN A 99 -14.65 29.76 -14.48
CA GLN A 99 -15.27 31.10 -14.64
C GLN A 99 -14.36 32.14 -15.32
N GLN A 100 -13.07 31.86 -15.47
CA GLN A 100 -12.11 32.73 -16.17
C GLN A 100 -11.88 32.30 -17.63
N GLU A 101 -12.32 31.10 -17.99
CA GLU A 101 -12.24 30.54 -19.34
C GLU A 101 -13.56 30.75 -20.13
N GLU A 102 -14.61 31.30 -19.49
CA GLU A 102 -15.85 31.84 -20.08
C GLU A 102 -15.80 33.38 -20.16
#